data_AF-Q1HE55-F1
#
_entry.id   AF-Q1HE55-F1
#
_cell.length_a   1.000
_cell.length_b   1.000
_cell.length_c   1.000
_cell.angle_alpha   90.00
_cell.angle_beta   90.00
_cell.angle_gamma   90.00
#
_symmetry.space_group_name_H-M   'P 1'
#
loop_
_entity.id
_entity.type
_entity.pdbx_description
1 polymer ?
#
loop_
_entity_poly.entity_id
_entity_poly.type
_entity_poly.pdbx_seq_one_letter_code
_entity_poly.pdbx_strand_id
1 'polypeptide(L)'
;MLDHTINSKKTIMRILKEVCVLQANRACILIKDLFDNVHNHIQNIFKIIKSTNEKITRYIIRMFLISQQKTSKLKIYKWNNQILHILWTSYKKVFMKDNILRQYFITFFS
;
A
#
# COMPACT_ATOMS: atom_id res chain seq x y z
N MET A 1 8.12 -8.14 -14.72
CA MET A 1 8.41 -9.16 -13.67
C MET A 1 9.50 -8.60 -12.77
N LEU A 2 9.27 -8.50 -11.45
CA LEU A 2 10.25 -7.92 -10.51
C LEU A 2 11.20 -9.03 -10.03
N ASP A 3 12.25 -9.28 -10.80
CA ASP A 3 13.18 -10.38 -10.53
C ASP A 3 14.40 -9.91 -9.72
N HIS A 4 14.69 -10.58 -8.60
CA HIS A 4 15.87 -10.33 -7.76
C HIS A 4 17.18 -10.85 -8.37
N THR A 5 17.11 -11.72 -9.37
CA THR A 5 18.29 -12.15 -10.13
C THR A 5 18.77 -11.06 -11.10
N ILE A 6 17.87 -10.14 -11.48
CA ILE A 6 18.15 -9.07 -12.45
C ILE A 6 18.21 -7.68 -11.77
N ASN A 7 17.40 -7.45 -10.73
CA ASN A 7 17.25 -6.14 -10.10
C ASN A 7 17.81 -6.08 -8.68
N SER A 8 18.62 -5.05 -8.42
CA SER A 8 19.07 -4.72 -7.07
C SER A 8 17.88 -4.47 -6.12
N LYS A 9 18.08 -4.72 -4.82
CA LYS A 9 17.10 -4.37 -3.77
C LYS A 9 16.65 -2.90 -3.85
N LYS A 10 17.56 -1.99 -4.22
CA LYS A 10 17.28 -0.55 -4.40
C LYS A 10 16.30 -0.31 -5.55
N THR A 11 16.50 -0.98 -6.68
CA THR A 11 15.61 -0.89 -7.85
C THR A 11 14.21 -1.39 -7.51
N ILE A 12 14.11 -2.54 -6.85
CA ILE A 12 12.83 -3.11 -6.42
C ILE A 12 12.11 -2.18 -5.45
N MET A 13 12.84 -1.60 -4.50
CA MET A 13 12.28 -0.64 -3.56
C MET A 13 11.76 0.63 -4.25
N ARG A 14 12.46 1.13 -5.28
CA ARG A 14 12.00 2.26 -6.09
C ARG A 14 10.70 1.92 -6.82
N ILE A 15 10.65 0.79 -7.51
CA ILE A 15 9.46 0.36 -8.25
C ILE A 15 8.28 0.15 -7.30
N LEU A 16 8.51 -0.47 -6.14
CA LEU A 16 7.48 -0.63 -5.12
C LEU A 16 6.89 0.71 -4.66
N LYS A 17 7.74 1.71 -4.41
CA LYS A 17 7.28 3.05 -4.04
C LYS A 17 6.43 3.69 -5.15
N GLU A 18 6.88 3.62 -6.39
CA GLU A 18 6.16 4.19 -7.54
C GLU A 18 4.79 3.52 -7.73
N VAL A 19 4.74 2.18 -7.68
CA VAL A 19 3.49 1.42 -7.80
C VAL A 19 2.53 1.69 -6.63
N CYS A 20 3.04 1.80 -5.41
CA CYS A 20 2.21 2.12 -4.24
C CYS A 20 1.62 3.53 -4.33
N VAL A 21 2.38 4.52 -4.83
CA VAL A 21 1.87 5.88 -5.10
C VAL A 21 0.81 5.85 -6.20
N LEU A 22 1.05 5.12 -7.29
CA LEU A 22 0.06 4.96 -8.35
C LEU A 22 -1.25 4.35 -7.80
N GLN A 23 -1.14 3.35 -6.92
CA GLN A 23 -2.33 2.73 -6.34
C GLN A 23 -3.07 3.65 -5.36
N ALA A 24 -2.35 4.44 -4.57
CA ALA A 24 -2.96 5.47 -3.73
C ALA A 24 -3.71 6.53 -4.55
N ASN A 25 -3.15 6.95 -5.70
CA ASN A 25 -3.83 7.87 -6.63
C ASN A 25 -5.12 7.26 -7.19
N ARG A 26 -5.06 6.01 -7.65
CA ARG A 26 -6.25 5.29 -8.16
C ARG A 26 -7.34 5.18 -7.11
N ALA A 27 -6.98 4.83 -5.87
CA ALA A 27 -7.93 4.77 -4.77
C ALA A 27 -8.55 6.15 -4.47
N CYS A 28 -7.75 7.22 -4.48
CA CYS A 28 -8.25 8.58 -4.30
C CYS A 28 -9.30 8.95 -5.36
N ILE A 29 -9.00 8.70 -6.63
CA ILE A 29 -9.94 8.94 -7.75
C ILE A 29 -11.22 8.13 -7.56
N LEU A 30 -11.11 6.82 -7.34
CA LEU A 30 -12.27 5.94 -7.16
C LEU A 30 -13.15 6.35 -5.98
N ILE A 31 -12.56 6.80 -4.86
CA ILE A 31 -13.36 7.25 -3.71
C ILE A 31 -14.18 8.49 -4.08
N LYS A 32 -13.61 9.40 -4.87
CA LYS A 32 -14.29 10.63 -5.28
C LYS A 32 -15.35 10.38 -6.35
N ASP A 33 -15.09 9.45 -7.26
CA ASP A 33 -16.01 9.13 -8.36
C ASP A 33 -17.19 8.25 -7.92
N LEU A 34 -17.01 7.42 -6.87
CA LEU A 34 -18.04 6.47 -6.43
C LEU A 34 -18.88 6.96 -5.25
N PHE A 35 -18.44 7.98 -4.52
CA PHE A 35 -19.10 8.41 -3.29
C PHE A 35 -19.34 9.93 -3.29
N ASP A 36 -20.58 10.32 -3.55
CA ASP A 36 -21.03 11.71 -3.41
C ASP A 36 -20.87 12.22 -1.98
N ASN A 37 -21.10 11.34 -0.98
CA ASN A 37 -20.86 11.62 0.42
C ASN A 37 -19.90 10.60 1.05
N VAL A 38 -18.60 10.92 0.96
CA VAL A 38 -17.50 10.11 1.50
C VAL A 38 -17.64 9.88 3.02
N HIS A 39 -18.22 10.83 3.78
CA HIS A 39 -18.32 10.75 5.24
C HIS A 39 -19.00 9.46 5.70
N ASN A 40 -20.12 9.12 5.07
CA ASN A 40 -20.96 7.98 5.46
C ASN A 40 -20.26 6.64 5.26
N HIS A 41 -19.24 6.59 4.41
CA HIS A 41 -18.59 5.35 3.99
C HIS A 41 -17.13 5.25 4.42
N ILE A 42 -16.56 6.32 5.00
CA ILE A 42 -15.11 6.44 5.18
C ILE A 42 -14.48 5.35 6.03
N GLN A 43 -15.14 4.93 7.12
CA GLN A 43 -14.64 3.85 7.96
C GLN A 43 -14.56 2.52 7.19
N ASN A 44 -15.57 2.24 6.36
CA ASN A 44 -15.61 1.04 5.53
C ASN A 44 -14.58 1.11 4.40
N ILE A 45 -14.42 2.28 3.78
CA ILE A 45 -13.38 2.54 2.78
C ILE A 45 -11.99 2.25 3.36
N PHE A 46 -11.68 2.75 4.57
CA PHE A 46 -10.38 2.50 5.20
C PHE A 46 -10.19 1.04 5.62
N LYS A 47 -11.24 0.34 6.08
CA LYS A 47 -11.19 -1.12 6.31
C LYS A 47 -10.86 -1.88 5.02
N ILE A 48 -11.48 -1.50 3.90
CA ILE A 48 -11.22 -2.09 2.57
C ILE A 48 -9.77 -1.80 2.14
N ILE A 49 -9.29 -0.57 2.29
CA ILE A 49 -7.89 -0.21 1.97
C ILE A 49 -6.93 -1.02 2.82
N LYS A 50 -7.17 -1.16 4.13
CA LYS A 50 -6.34 -1.99 5.02
C LYS A 50 -6.27 -3.44 4.55
N SER A 51 -7.43 -4.07 4.33
CA SER A 51 -7.49 -5.46 3.84
C SER A 51 -6.80 -5.62 2.48
N THR A 52 -6.96 -4.64 1.60
CA THR A 52 -6.33 -4.62 0.28
C THR A 52 -4.81 -4.49 0.40
N ASN A 53 -4.30 -3.62 1.27
CA ASN A 53 -2.87 -3.45 1.52
C ASN A 53 -2.23 -4.73 2.06
N GLU A 54 -2.92 -5.45 2.96
CA GLU A 54 -2.48 -6.76 3.45
C GLU A 54 -2.43 -7.81 2.33
N LYS A 55 -3.45 -7.85 1.45
CA LYS A 55 -3.47 -8.74 0.28
C LYS A 55 -2.33 -8.43 -0.71
N ILE A 56 -2.13 -7.14 -1.04
CA ILE A 56 -1.03 -6.68 -1.89
C ILE A 56 0.32 -7.07 -1.29
N THR A 57 0.51 -6.82 0.01
CA THR A 57 1.77 -7.14 0.70
C THR A 57 2.07 -8.64 0.65
N ARG A 58 1.07 -9.48 0.97
CA ARG A 58 1.22 -10.94 0.87
C ARG A 58 1.56 -11.37 -0.55
N TYR A 59 0.90 -10.81 -1.56
CA TYR A 59 1.17 -11.13 -2.96
C TYR A 59 2.60 -10.78 -3.36
N ILE A 60 3.05 -9.57 -3.01
CA ILE A 60 4.41 -9.09 -3.27
C ILE A 60 5.44 -10.01 -2.59
N ILE A 61 5.23 -10.34 -1.31
CA ILE A 61 6.10 -11.26 -0.57
C ILE A 61 6.15 -12.64 -1.23
N ARG A 62 5.01 -13.18 -1.64
CA ARG A 62 4.94 -14.48 -2.33
C ARG A 62 5.75 -14.45 -3.62
N MET A 63 5.59 -13.39 -4.44
CA MET A 63 6.36 -13.23 -5.67
C MET A 63 7.87 -13.12 -5.44
N PHE A 64 8.32 -12.41 -4.41
CA PHE A 64 9.74 -12.16 -4.16
C PHE A 64 10.45 -13.24 -3.35
N LEU A 65 9.76 -13.88 -2.40
CA LEU A 65 10.37 -14.73 -1.38
C LEU A 65 10.09 -16.22 -1.57
N ILE A 66 9.04 -16.62 -2.31
CA ILE A 66 8.79 -18.04 -2.61
C ILE A 66 9.73 -18.57 -3.70
N SER A 67 10.29 -17.70 -4.55
CA SER A 67 11.38 -18.09 -5.47
C SER A 67 12.69 -18.43 -4.73
N GLN A 68 12.82 -18.02 -3.46
CA GLN A 68 13.96 -18.36 -2.59
C GLN A 68 13.51 -19.42 -1.58
N GLN A 69 13.71 -20.70 -1.90
CA GLN A 69 13.28 -21.88 -1.10
C GLN A 69 13.69 -21.90 0.40
N LYS A 70 14.44 -20.92 0.91
CA LYS A 70 14.86 -20.80 2.32
C LYS A 70 14.76 -19.36 2.87
N THR A 71 13.62 -18.70 2.73
CA THR A 71 13.41 -17.39 3.38
C THR A 71 12.95 -17.56 4.84
N SER A 72 13.70 -17.00 5.79
CA SER A 72 13.33 -17.07 7.22
C SER A 72 12.06 -16.27 7.56
N LYS A 73 11.30 -16.72 8.58
CA LYS A 73 10.11 -16.01 9.09
C LYS A 73 10.42 -14.55 9.45
N LEU A 74 11.57 -14.29 10.05
CA LEU A 74 12.01 -12.93 10.42
C LEU A 74 12.18 -12.04 9.17
N LYS A 75 12.71 -12.58 8.06
CA LYS A 75 12.88 -11.83 6.80
C LYS A 75 11.51 -11.54 6.17
N ILE A 76 10.57 -12.48 6.20
CA ILE A 76 9.18 -12.27 5.75
C ILE A 76 8.51 -11.16 6.57
N TYR A 77 8.62 -11.21 7.90
CA TYR A 77 8.06 -10.19 8.78
C TYR A 77 8.62 -8.79 8.50
N LYS A 78 9.95 -8.67 8.33
CA LYS A 78 10.59 -7.40 7.96
C LYS A 78 10.08 -6.85 6.63
N TRP A 79 9.94 -7.70 5.61
CA TRP A 79 9.39 -7.30 4.31
C TRP A 79 7.92 -6.88 4.43
N ASN A 80 7.12 -7.61 5.20
CA ASN A 80 5.72 -7.27 5.45
C ASN A 80 5.58 -5.86 6.00
N ASN A 81 6.32 -5.54 7.06
CA ASN A 81 6.25 -4.22 7.68
C ASN A 81 6.77 -3.13 6.75
N GLN A 82 7.84 -3.39 5.98
CA GLN A 82 8.37 -2.43 5.02
C GLN A 82 7.37 -2.11 3.90
N ILE A 83 6.74 -3.12 3.30
CA ILE A 83 5.78 -2.92 2.21
C ILE A 83 4.52 -2.22 2.73
N LEU A 84 3.97 -2.64 3.88
CA LEU A 84 2.84 -1.97 4.51
C LEU A 84 3.15 -0.50 4.82
N HIS A 85 4.34 -0.21 5.33
CA HIS A 85 4.77 1.16 5.60
C HIS A 85 4.82 2.01 4.32
N ILE A 86 5.32 1.45 3.21
CA ILE A 86 5.37 2.14 1.91
C ILE A 86 3.95 2.40 1.38
N LEU A 87 3.07 1.42 1.47
CA LEU A 87 1.66 1.55 1.09
C LEU A 87 1.02 2.71 1.86
N TRP A 88 1.05 2.66 3.21
CA TRP A 88 0.43 3.71 4.03
C TRP A 88 1.05 5.08 3.85
N THR A 89 2.37 5.18 3.71
CA THR A 89 3.03 6.45 3.40
C THR A 89 2.61 7.00 2.03
N SER A 90 2.36 6.12 1.06
CA SER A 90 1.86 6.51 -0.26
C SER A 90 0.42 7.05 -0.17
N TYR A 91 -0.46 6.38 0.57
CA TYR A 91 -1.82 6.89 0.85
C TYR A 91 -1.77 8.23 1.57
N LYS A 92 -0.93 8.38 2.61
CA LYS A 92 -0.74 9.66 3.31
C LYS A 92 -0.35 10.76 2.33
N LYS A 93 0.65 10.53 1.48
CA LYS A 93 1.13 11.53 0.50
C LYS A 93 0.02 11.98 -0.46
N VAL A 94 -0.86 11.08 -0.87
CA VAL A 94 -1.96 11.39 -1.80
C VAL A 94 -3.13 12.04 -1.06
N PHE A 95 -3.61 11.43 0.02
CA PHE A 95 -4.81 11.88 0.73
C PHE A 95 -4.59 13.21 1.45
N MET A 96 -3.37 13.54 1.89
CA MET A 96 -3.08 14.85 2.51
C MET A 96 -3.27 16.03 1.54
N LYS A 97 -3.26 15.78 0.21
CA LYS A 97 -3.55 16.80 -0.81
C LYS A 97 -5.05 17.03 -1.02
N ASP A 98 -5.89 16.11 -0.59
CA ASP A 98 -7.35 16.21 -0.71
C ASP A 98 -7.94 16.65 0.64
N ASN A 99 -8.71 17.74 0.66
CA ASN A 99 -9.19 18.34 1.91
C ASN A 99 -10.10 17.39 2.71
N ILE A 100 -10.94 16.61 2.02
CA ILE A 100 -11.91 15.71 2.64
C ILE A 100 -11.17 14.47 3.17
N LEU A 101 -10.41 13.80 2.30
CA LEU A 101 -9.69 12.58 2.68
C LEU A 101 -8.61 12.85 3.71
N ARG A 102 -7.96 14.02 3.68
CA ARG A 102 -6.96 14.43 4.70
C ARG A 102 -7.54 14.35 6.10
N GLN A 103 -8.70 14.97 6.32
CA GLN A 103 -9.32 15.04 7.65
C GLN A 103 -9.55 13.64 8.20
N TYR A 104 -10.20 12.78 7.42
CA TYR A 104 -10.49 11.42 7.87
C TYR A 104 -9.24 10.57 8.04
N PHE A 105 -8.26 10.70 7.14
CA PHE A 105 -7.03 9.92 7.22
C PHE A 105 -6.23 10.26 8.48
N ILE A 106 -6.18 11.53 8.90
CA ILE A 106 -5.55 11.93 10.16
C ILE A 106 -6.27 11.25 11.34
N THR A 107 -7.61 11.34 11.39
CA THR A 107 -8.40 10.73 12.48
C THR A 107 -8.22 9.21 12.55
N PHE A 108 -8.12 8.51 11.42
CA PHE A 108 -7.97 7.05 11.40
C PHE A 108 -6.63 6.54 11.96
N PHE A 109 -5.59 7.38 11.94
CA PHE A 109 -4.25 7.06 12.45
C PHE A 109 -3.90 7.78 13.76
N SER A 110 -4.84 8.55 14.32
CA SER A 110 -4.73 9.14 15.65
C SER A 110 -5.10 8.12 16.72
#